data_AF-A0A496PTK3-F1
#
_entry.id   AF-A0A496PTK3-F1
#
_cell.length_a   1.000
_cell.length_b   1.000
_cell.length_c   1.000
_cell.angle_alpha   90.00
_cell.angle_beta   90.00
_cell.angle_gamma   90.00
#
_symmetry.space_group_name_H-M   'P 1'
#
loop_
_entity.id
_entity.type
_entity.pdbx_description
1 polymer ?
#
loop_
_entity_poly.entity_id
_entity_poly.type
_entity_poly.pdbx_seq_one_letter_code
_entity_poly.pdbx_strand_id
1 'polypeptide(L)'
;MNMKEVLTSVLFVVVLCATAQAERYQPPEPIERSHFIFFLDNPVYVEQADSILNQTRLKLGRLLHDTLDYKAKVYIVDDVGYFKTIIRGSFPDWGAAAAYPPRHLIAIKSPDKFNPGKSLAELLAHEYTHLVIASRCGFYRPPRWFDEGMAMMTSTEWSWSDNLTMSKTAVFGEFLPLAEIEKVNRFNEDRAHVAYSQSYLTVRYFFDEYGINAVNRFLDQITAGKSIDKALVAATGSNYSEFEDEVEIYLSKHYNIVTLYVDTMYLWLVLAIVVIVGVFLKYRKRRHYYRQWEEEEKLHSTDFDYGDPDNPEQLDDDEPWRH
;
A
#
# COMPACT_ATOMS: atom_id res chain seq x y z
N MET A 1 -45.81 4.77 50.73
CA MET A 1 -45.26 5.62 49.66
C MET A 1 -46.42 6.20 48.88
N ASN A 2 -46.55 7.52 48.88
CA ASN A 2 -47.75 8.20 48.39
C ASN A 2 -47.77 8.14 46.85
N MET A 3 -48.91 7.85 46.22
CA MET A 3 -49.01 7.66 44.76
C MET A 3 -48.55 8.91 43.99
N LYS A 4 -48.62 10.09 44.62
CA LYS A 4 -48.07 11.35 44.09
C LYS A 4 -46.54 11.39 44.04
N GLU A 5 -45.85 10.76 45.00
CA GLU A 5 -44.38 10.70 45.04
C GLU A 5 -43.83 9.72 44.00
N VAL A 6 -44.53 8.62 43.74
CA VAL A 6 -44.16 7.68 42.67
C VAL A 6 -44.35 8.33 41.30
N LEU A 7 -45.45 9.07 41.10
CA LEU A 7 -45.70 9.78 39.85
C LEU A 7 -44.70 10.92 39.59
N THR A 8 -44.31 11.69 40.61
CA THR A 8 -43.27 12.71 40.43
C THR A 8 -41.90 12.08 40.18
N SER A 9 -41.52 11.01 40.86
CA SER A 9 -40.25 10.31 40.59
C SER A 9 -40.20 9.68 39.20
N VAL A 10 -41.30 9.07 38.73
CA VAL A 10 -41.38 8.51 37.37
C VAL A 10 -41.38 9.61 36.31
N LEU A 11 -42.08 10.72 36.55
CA LEU A 11 -42.06 11.88 35.64
C LEU A 11 -40.66 12.54 35.60
N PHE A 12 -39.97 12.61 36.74
CA PHE A 12 -38.60 13.16 36.83
C PHE A 12 -37.58 12.25 36.14
N VAL A 13 -37.72 10.93 36.24
CA VAL A 13 -36.86 9.95 35.54
C VAL A 13 -37.14 9.93 34.04
N VAL A 14 -38.41 10.04 33.60
CA VAL A 14 -38.76 10.13 32.17
C VAL A 14 -38.30 11.46 31.57
N VAL A 15 -38.37 12.57 32.32
CA VAL A 15 -37.86 13.88 31.87
C VAL A 15 -36.32 13.91 31.86
N LEU A 16 -35.65 13.28 32.83
CA LEU A 16 -34.18 13.14 32.81
C LEU A 16 -33.67 12.18 31.72
N CYS A 17 -34.42 11.12 31.39
CA CYS A 17 -34.12 10.26 30.25
C CYS A 17 -34.43 10.93 28.90
N ALA A 18 -35.34 11.91 28.85
CA ALA A 18 -35.63 12.69 27.64
C ALA A 18 -34.64 13.84 27.41
N THR A 19 -33.80 14.18 28.40
CA THR A 19 -32.76 15.22 28.31
C THR A 19 -31.35 14.69 28.09
N ALA A 20 -31.18 13.38 27.86
CA ALA A 20 -30.06 12.91 27.06
C ALA A 20 -30.35 13.26 25.60
N GLN A 21 -30.41 14.56 25.29
CA GLN A 21 -30.15 15.01 23.93
C GLN A 21 -28.74 14.52 23.64
N ALA A 22 -28.63 13.40 22.92
CA ALA A 22 -27.45 13.16 22.12
C ALA A 22 -27.26 14.47 21.36
N GLU A 23 -26.23 15.25 21.71
CA GLU A 23 -25.89 16.46 21.00
C GLU A 23 -25.89 16.09 19.52
N ARG A 24 -26.88 16.60 18.78
CA ARG A 24 -26.96 16.30 17.36
C ARG A 24 -25.69 16.88 16.77
N TYR A 25 -24.86 16.01 16.21
CA TYR A 25 -23.64 16.42 15.52
C TYR A 25 -23.97 17.60 14.60
N GLN A 26 -23.32 18.74 14.88
CA GLN A 26 -23.48 19.95 14.08
C GLN A 26 -22.47 19.89 12.95
N PRO A 27 -22.91 19.94 11.68
CA PRO A 27 -21.99 19.97 10.55
C PRO A 27 -21.03 21.15 10.67
N PRO A 28 -19.74 20.97 10.31
CA PRO A 28 -18.78 22.07 10.31
C PRO A 28 -19.18 23.15 9.29
N GLU A 29 -18.82 24.41 9.59
CA GLU A 29 -19.05 25.54 8.70
C GLU A 29 -18.19 25.45 7.42
N PRO A 30 -18.70 25.92 6.26
CA PRO A 30 -17.98 25.84 5.00
C PRO A 30 -16.79 26.81 4.95
N ILE A 31 -15.64 26.30 4.50
CA ILE A 31 -14.46 27.11 4.19
C ILE A 31 -14.24 27.06 2.67
N GLU A 32 -14.42 28.20 1.99
CA GLU A 32 -14.21 28.27 0.55
C GLU A 32 -12.73 28.47 0.17
N ARG A 33 -12.31 27.74 -0.88
CA ARG A 33 -11.06 27.92 -1.62
C ARG A 33 -11.35 28.05 -3.11
N SER A 34 -10.31 28.17 -3.92
CA SER A 34 -10.43 28.38 -5.37
C SER A 34 -11.19 27.27 -6.08
N HIS A 35 -10.86 26.00 -5.76
CA HIS A 35 -11.42 24.81 -6.44
C HIS A 35 -12.25 23.91 -5.51
N PHE A 36 -12.32 24.21 -4.22
CA PHE A 36 -12.88 23.32 -3.20
C PHE A 36 -13.71 24.09 -2.17
N ILE A 37 -14.69 23.39 -1.58
CA ILE A 37 -15.44 23.86 -0.40
C ILE A 37 -15.25 22.83 0.71
N PHE A 38 -14.67 23.26 1.81
CA PHE A 38 -14.19 22.41 2.88
C PHE A 38 -15.17 22.41 4.07
N PHE A 39 -15.45 21.22 4.60
CA PHE A 39 -16.31 20.98 5.76
C PHE A 39 -15.53 20.06 6.72
N LEU A 40 -14.79 20.63 7.66
CA LEU A 40 -13.88 19.88 8.54
C LEU A 40 -14.17 20.16 10.01
N ASP A 41 -14.22 19.10 10.82
CA ASP A 41 -14.31 19.24 12.28
C ASP A 41 -13.04 19.85 12.87
N ASN A 42 -11.88 19.54 12.27
CA ASN A 42 -10.60 20.14 12.62
C ASN A 42 -10.04 20.99 11.44
N PRO A 43 -10.11 22.33 11.53
CA PRO A 43 -9.62 23.23 10.48
C PRO A 43 -8.12 23.13 10.19
N VAL A 44 -7.31 22.49 11.05
CA VAL A 44 -5.87 22.34 10.83
C VAL A 44 -5.54 21.62 9.51
N TYR A 45 -6.43 20.76 9.04
CA TYR A 45 -6.24 19.99 7.82
C TYR A 45 -6.57 20.75 6.53
N VAL A 46 -7.16 21.96 6.61
CA VAL A 46 -7.59 22.72 5.41
C VAL A 46 -6.42 22.98 4.46
N GLU A 47 -5.31 23.51 4.96
CA GLU A 47 -4.15 23.83 4.12
C GLU A 47 -3.50 22.58 3.52
N GLN A 48 -3.42 21.50 4.33
CA GLN A 48 -2.90 20.22 3.86
C GLN A 48 -3.79 19.63 2.76
N ALA A 49 -5.11 19.59 2.99
CA ALA A 49 -6.08 19.04 2.06
C ALA A 49 -6.16 19.84 0.76
N ASP A 50 -6.15 21.18 0.84
CA ASP A 50 -6.14 22.06 -0.34
C ASP A 50 -4.87 21.84 -1.17
N SER A 51 -3.70 21.75 -0.54
CA SER A 51 -2.44 21.46 -1.23
C SER A 51 -2.47 20.11 -1.95
N ILE A 52 -2.88 19.04 -1.24
CA ILE A 52 -2.99 17.69 -1.82
C ILE A 52 -3.94 17.69 -3.02
N LEU A 53 -5.15 18.24 -2.86
CA LEU A 53 -6.17 18.19 -3.90
C LEU A 53 -5.80 19.05 -5.11
N ASN A 54 -5.14 20.19 -4.93
CA ASN A 54 -4.62 20.98 -6.06
C ASN A 54 -3.52 20.22 -6.82
N GLN A 55 -2.61 19.52 -6.12
CA GLN A 55 -1.60 18.68 -6.78
C GLN A 55 -2.25 17.52 -7.55
N THR A 56 -3.21 16.83 -6.94
CA THR A 56 -3.97 15.76 -7.60
C THR A 56 -4.74 16.29 -8.81
N ARG A 57 -5.37 17.46 -8.70
CA ARG A 57 -6.06 18.14 -9.82
C ARG A 57 -5.11 18.40 -10.99
N LEU A 58 -3.90 18.91 -10.74
CA LEU A 58 -2.91 19.15 -11.79
C LEU A 58 -2.37 17.84 -12.40
N LYS A 59 -2.20 16.78 -11.60
CA LYS A 59 -1.82 15.45 -12.07
C LYS A 59 -2.91 14.87 -12.99
N LEU A 60 -4.17 14.87 -12.55
CA LEU A 60 -5.31 14.38 -13.32
C LEU A 60 -5.56 15.20 -14.58
N GLY A 61 -5.44 16.53 -14.53
CA GLY A 61 -5.58 17.38 -15.71
C GLY A 61 -4.58 17.05 -16.82
N ARG A 62 -3.37 16.59 -16.46
CA ARG A 62 -2.38 16.10 -17.43
C ARG A 62 -2.70 14.71 -17.99
N LEU A 63 -3.27 13.82 -17.16
CA LEU A 63 -3.56 12.44 -17.56
C LEU A 63 -4.86 12.30 -18.35
N LEU A 64 -5.90 13.05 -17.97
CA LEU A 64 -7.27 12.90 -18.47
C LEU A 64 -7.72 14.07 -19.35
N HIS A 65 -6.83 15.03 -19.61
CA HIS A 65 -7.10 16.26 -20.35
C HIS A 65 -8.38 16.99 -19.89
N ASP A 66 -8.76 16.80 -18.61
CA ASP A 66 -10.01 17.30 -18.06
C ASP A 66 -9.89 17.52 -16.55
N THR A 67 -10.72 18.40 -16.01
CA THR A 67 -10.84 18.71 -14.59
C THR A 67 -12.29 19.01 -14.23
N LEU A 68 -12.60 19.15 -12.94
CA LEU A 68 -13.94 19.54 -12.52
C LEU A 68 -14.23 21.00 -12.91
N ASP A 69 -15.42 21.24 -13.45
CA ASP A 69 -15.99 22.57 -13.75
C ASP A 69 -16.72 23.18 -12.55
N TYR A 70 -16.81 22.44 -11.44
CA TYR A 70 -17.41 22.84 -10.18
C TYR A 70 -16.41 22.78 -9.02
N LYS A 71 -16.72 23.49 -7.92
CA LYS A 71 -15.97 23.33 -6.66
C LYS A 71 -16.40 22.05 -5.94
N ALA A 72 -15.50 21.10 -5.77
CA ALA A 72 -15.80 19.86 -5.06
C ALA A 72 -15.96 20.13 -3.55
N LYS A 73 -16.97 19.51 -2.94
CA LYS A 73 -17.20 19.59 -1.49
C LYS A 73 -16.39 18.50 -0.79
N VAL A 74 -15.58 18.88 0.18
CA VAL A 74 -14.66 17.99 0.88
C VAL A 74 -15.05 17.94 2.34
N TYR A 75 -15.54 16.78 2.78
CA TYR A 75 -15.91 16.53 4.17
C TYR A 75 -14.81 15.72 4.87
N ILE A 76 -14.28 16.22 5.99
CA ILE A 76 -13.40 15.45 6.89
C ILE A 76 -14.01 15.50 8.28
N VAL A 77 -14.65 14.40 8.69
CA VAL A 77 -15.58 14.39 9.83
C VAL A 77 -15.26 13.29 10.83
N ASP A 78 -15.40 13.61 12.11
CA ASP A 78 -15.18 12.73 13.26
C ASP A 78 -16.37 11.78 13.45
N ASP A 79 -17.58 12.19 13.08
CA ASP A 79 -18.79 11.41 13.32
C ASP A 79 -19.10 10.43 12.17
N VAL A 80 -19.05 9.13 12.48
CA VAL A 80 -19.33 8.04 11.51
C VAL A 80 -20.78 8.05 11.05
N GLY A 81 -21.73 8.45 11.91
CA GLY A 81 -23.15 8.52 11.57
C GLY A 81 -23.41 9.60 10.51
N TYR A 82 -22.79 10.76 10.68
CA TYR A 82 -22.82 11.86 9.74
C TYR A 82 -22.12 11.48 8.44
N PHE A 83 -20.93 10.86 8.50
CA PHE A 83 -20.24 10.29 7.34
C PHE A 83 -21.15 9.36 6.50
N LYS A 84 -21.86 8.42 7.15
CA LYS A 84 -22.80 7.53 6.46
C LYS A 84 -23.99 8.30 5.86
N THR A 85 -24.46 9.34 6.55
CA THR A 85 -25.59 10.17 6.12
C THR A 85 -25.28 11.00 4.87
N ILE A 86 -24.05 11.52 4.74
CA ILE A 86 -23.64 12.34 3.60
C ILE A 86 -23.40 11.51 2.33
N ILE A 87 -22.83 10.31 2.45
CA ILE A 87 -22.53 9.42 1.31
C ILE A 87 -23.75 8.65 0.79
N ARG A 88 -24.81 8.47 1.60
CA ARG A 88 -26.10 7.84 1.21
C ARG A 88 -25.95 6.55 0.38
N GLY A 89 -25.12 5.62 0.81
CA GLY A 89 -24.89 4.35 0.11
C GLY A 89 -24.38 3.22 1.00
N SER A 90 -24.47 2.00 0.49
CA SER A 90 -23.85 0.80 1.05
C SER A 90 -22.39 0.75 0.60
N PHE A 91 -21.50 1.27 1.44
CA PHE A 91 -20.05 1.18 1.26
C PHE A 91 -19.51 0.08 2.19
N PRO A 92 -18.42 -0.62 1.83
CA PRO A 92 -17.80 -1.58 2.74
C PRO A 92 -17.48 -0.94 4.09
N ASP A 93 -17.68 -1.67 5.20
CA ASP A 93 -17.48 -1.12 6.55
C ASP A 93 -16.02 -0.68 6.81
N TRP A 94 -15.06 -1.26 6.08
CA TRP A 94 -13.64 -0.89 6.12
C TRP A 94 -13.32 0.41 5.37
N GLY A 95 -14.24 0.95 4.57
CA GLY A 95 -14.03 2.20 3.82
C GLY A 95 -13.81 3.38 4.76
N ALA A 96 -12.64 4.01 4.67
CA ALA A 96 -12.29 5.21 5.44
C ALA A 96 -12.67 6.51 4.74
N ALA A 97 -12.92 6.42 3.44
CA ALA A 97 -13.26 7.52 2.57
C ALA A 97 -14.26 7.03 1.50
N ALA A 98 -14.98 7.97 0.89
CA ALA A 98 -15.86 7.70 -0.24
C ALA A 98 -16.16 8.98 -1.04
N ALA A 99 -16.26 8.83 -2.36
CA ALA A 99 -16.77 9.83 -3.28
C ALA A 99 -18.25 9.62 -3.57
N TYR A 100 -18.99 10.72 -3.68
CA TYR A 100 -20.37 10.71 -4.15
C TYR A 100 -20.56 11.72 -5.30
N PRO A 101 -20.22 11.32 -6.54
CA PRO A 101 -20.25 12.19 -7.71
C PRO A 101 -21.58 12.93 -7.94
N PRO A 102 -22.78 12.33 -7.77
CA PRO A 102 -24.05 13.04 -7.99
C PRO A 102 -24.27 14.29 -7.10
N ARG A 103 -23.47 14.46 -6.04
CA ARG A 103 -23.49 15.65 -5.18
C ARG A 103 -22.17 16.40 -5.14
N HIS A 104 -21.25 16.09 -6.05
CA HIS A 104 -19.96 16.76 -6.18
C HIS A 104 -19.14 16.75 -4.89
N LEU A 105 -19.20 15.65 -4.12
CA LEU A 105 -18.59 15.58 -2.79
C LEU A 105 -17.71 14.35 -2.59
N ILE A 106 -16.69 14.52 -1.76
CA ILE A 106 -15.91 13.44 -1.13
C ILE A 106 -16.06 13.55 0.38
N ALA A 107 -16.07 12.42 1.07
CA ALA A 107 -16.06 12.35 2.52
C ALA A 107 -14.94 11.45 3.01
N ILE A 108 -14.30 11.85 4.10
CA ILE A 108 -13.22 11.13 4.76
C ILE A 108 -13.52 11.10 6.26
N LYS A 109 -13.32 9.94 6.88
CA LYS A 109 -13.29 9.82 8.34
C LYS A 109 -12.03 10.49 8.88
N SER A 110 -12.20 11.42 9.82
CA SER A 110 -11.13 12.28 10.32
C SER A 110 -9.91 11.50 10.84
N PRO A 111 -8.68 11.91 10.47
CA PRO A 111 -7.45 11.28 10.96
C PRO A 111 -7.28 11.37 12.49
N ASP A 112 -7.92 12.34 13.15
CA ASP A 112 -7.88 12.50 14.61
C ASP A 112 -8.57 11.35 15.35
N LYS A 113 -9.54 10.70 14.71
CA LYS A 113 -10.38 9.63 15.30
C LYS A 113 -10.18 8.28 14.64
N PHE A 114 -9.72 8.25 13.39
CA PHE A 114 -9.61 7.05 12.60
C PHE A 114 -8.22 6.97 11.96
N ASN A 115 -7.55 5.83 12.18
CA ASN A 115 -6.32 5.51 11.47
C ASN A 115 -6.57 4.28 10.57
N PRO A 116 -6.93 4.48 9.30
CA PRO A 116 -7.28 3.39 8.39
C PRO A 116 -6.05 2.73 7.74
N GLY A 117 -4.84 3.02 8.21
CA GLY A 117 -3.61 2.53 7.59
C GLY A 117 -3.26 3.19 6.26
N LYS A 118 -4.01 4.22 5.85
CA LYS A 118 -3.75 5.08 4.68
C LYS A 118 -3.61 6.53 5.13
N SER A 119 -2.71 7.27 4.48
CA SER A 119 -2.53 8.69 4.73
C SER A 119 -3.72 9.52 4.23
N LEU A 120 -3.89 10.73 4.79
CA LEU A 120 -4.89 11.67 4.30
C LEU A 120 -4.66 12.02 2.82
N ALA A 121 -3.40 12.07 2.38
CA ALA A 121 -3.04 12.32 0.99
C ALA A 121 -3.55 11.24 0.04
N GLU A 122 -3.33 9.97 0.39
CA GLU A 122 -3.83 8.84 -0.39
C GLU A 122 -5.36 8.86 -0.48
N LEU A 123 -6.06 9.04 0.64
CA LEU A 123 -7.52 9.06 0.66
C LEU A 123 -8.11 10.20 -0.17
N LEU A 124 -7.59 11.43 0.01
CA LEU A 124 -8.07 12.59 -0.75
C LEU A 124 -7.81 12.43 -2.26
N ALA A 125 -6.62 11.97 -2.65
CA ALA A 125 -6.29 11.79 -4.05
C ALA A 125 -7.12 10.69 -4.71
N HIS A 126 -7.38 9.60 -4.00
CA HIS A 126 -8.20 8.48 -4.45
C HIS A 126 -9.64 8.92 -4.71
N GLU A 127 -10.30 9.51 -3.70
CA GLU A 127 -11.71 9.91 -3.83
C GLU A 127 -11.90 11.07 -4.83
N TYR A 128 -10.95 12.00 -4.89
CA TYR A 128 -11.02 13.08 -5.88
C TYR A 128 -10.92 12.55 -7.31
N THR A 129 -10.18 11.47 -7.55
CA THR A 129 -10.07 10.84 -8.87
C THR A 129 -11.41 10.29 -9.35
N HIS A 130 -12.18 9.66 -8.46
CA HIS A 130 -13.54 9.22 -8.80
C HIS A 130 -14.45 10.37 -9.21
N LEU A 131 -14.35 11.55 -8.57
CA LEU A 131 -15.11 12.72 -9.01
C LEU A 131 -14.73 13.15 -10.42
N VAL A 132 -13.43 13.21 -10.74
CA VAL A 132 -12.94 13.63 -12.06
C VAL A 132 -13.37 12.64 -13.14
N ILE A 133 -13.24 11.34 -12.89
CA ILE A 133 -13.64 10.29 -13.83
C ILE A 133 -15.16 10.31 -14.07
N ALA A 134 -15.95 10.45 -13.01
CA ALA A 134 -17.40 10.55 -13.13
C ALA A 134 -17.80 11.82 -13.92
N SER A 135 -17.16 12.95 -13.67
CA SER A 135 -17.36 14.18 -14.44
C SER A 135 -17.04 13.97 -15.93
N ARG A 136 -15.91 13.31 -16.22
CA ARG A 136 -15.45 13.03 -17.59
C ARG A 136 -16.42 12.14 -18.38
N CYS A 137 -17.05 11.18 -17.70
CA CYS A 137 -17.95 10.19 -18.32
C CYS A 137 -19.43 10.61 -18.32
N GLY A 138 -19.81 11.63 -17.54
CA GLY A 138 -21.18 12.13 -17.44
C GLY A 138 -22.15 11.09 -16.90
N PHE A 139 -23.18 10.75 -17.69
CA PHE A 139 -24.16 9.72 -17.33
C PHE A 139 -23.67 8.29 -17.52
N TYR A 140 -22.54 8.11 -18.22
CA TYR A 140 -21.92 6.82 -18.44
C TYR A 140 -20.86 6.55 -17.37
N ARG A 141 -20.39 5.30 -17.30
CA ARG A 141 -19.36 4.90 -16.35
C ARG A 141 -18.31 4.04 -17.05
N PRO A 142 -17.02 4.25 -16.76
CA PRO A 142 -15.99 3.32 -17.17
C PRO A 142 -16.14 1.99 -16.40
N PRO A 143 -15.47 0.92 -16.85
CA PRO A 143 -15.39 -0.30 -16.06
C PRO A 143 -14.69 -0.03 -14.72
N ARG A 144 -15.06 -0.78 -13.69
CA ARG A 144 -14.60 -0.59 -12.31
C ARG A 144 -13.09 -0.72 -12.19
N TRP A 145 -12.46 -1.63 -12.94
CA TRP A 145 -11.00 -1.77 -12.96
C TRP A 145 -10.30 -0.49 -13.42
N PHE A 146 -10.91 0.29 -14.31
CA PHE A 146 -10.32 1.54 -14.80
C PHE A 146 -10.48 2.65 -13.76
N ASP A 147 -11.68 2.78 -13.18
CA ASP A 147 -11.99 3.77 -12.15
C ASP A 147 -11.09 3.58 -10.92
N GLU A 148 -11.03 2.36 -10.40
CA GLU A 148 -10.18 2.00 -9.26
C GLU A 148 -8.70 2.05 -9.59
N GLY A 149 -8.30 1.61 -10.79
CA GLY A 149 -6.91 1.64 -11.22
C GLY A 149 -6.37 3.06 -11.35
N MET A 150 -7.15 3.98 -11.90
CA MET A 150 -6.82 5.40 -11.95
C MET A 150 -6.74 6.00 -10.54
N ALA A 151 -7.70 5.69 -9.67
CA ALA A 151 -7.70 6.16 -8.29
C ALA A 151 -6.45 5.67 -7.53
N MET A 152 -6.08 4.39 -7.67
CA MET A 152 -4.85 3.84 -7.10
C MET A 152 -3.58 4.45 -7.71
N MET A 153 -3.52 4.62 -9.04
CA MET A 153 -2.33 5.18 -9.73
C MET A 153 -2.09 6.64 -9.38
N THR A 154 -3.15 7.37 -9.03
CA THR A 154 -3.06 8.77 -8.65
C THR A 154 -2.75 8.94 -7.18
N SER A 155 -3.29 8.08 -6.31
CA SER A 155 -3.17 8.18 -4.85
C SER A 155 -1.94 7.53 -4.23
N THR A 156 -1.47 6.42 -4.81
CA THR A 156 -0.58 5.49 -4.10
C THR A 156 0.75 5.33 -4.84
N GLU A 157 1.83 5.15 -4.06
CA GLU A 157 3.12 4.72 -4.57
C GLU A 157 3.17 3.19 -4.60
N TRP A 158 3.64 2.61 -5.71
CA TRP A 158 3.75 1.17 -5.84
C TRP A 158 4.79 0.62 -4.86
N SER A 159 4.35 -0.19 -3.91
CA SER A 159 5.18 -0.68 -2.81
C SER A 159 5.81 -2.05 -3.11
N TRP A 160 6.80 -2.43 -2.30
CA TRP A 160 7.36 -3.78 -2.35
C TRP A 160 6.33 -4.87 -1.98
N SER A 161 5.42 -4.56 -1.05
CA SER A 161 4.30 -5.45 -0.72
C SER A 161 3.36 -5.67 -1.91
N ASP A 162 3.05 -4.63 -2.68
CA ASP A 162 2.22 -4.75 -3.88
C ASP A 162 2.91 -5.64 -4.93
N ASN A 163 4.23 -5.45 -5.11
CA ASN A 163 5.03 -6.30 -5.98
C ASN A 163 5.00 -7.78 -5.54
N LEU A 164 5.15 -8.05 -4.23
CA LEU A 164 5.09 -9.40 -3.69
C LEU A 164 3.70 -10.02 -3.85
N THR A 165 2.64 -9.27 -3.58
CA THR A 165 1.25 -9.71 -3.78
C THR A 165 1.03 -10.10 -5.23
N MET A 166 1.32 -9.20 -6.18
CA MET A 166 1.10 -9.46 -7.60
C MET A 166 2.00 -10.58 -8.12
N SER A 167 3.20 -10.74 -7.56
CA SER A 167 4.07 -11.84 -7.91
C SER A 167 3.52 -13.19 -7.45
N LYS A 168 2.96 -13.28 -6.25
CA LYS A 168 2.25 -14.49 -5.81
C LYS A 168 1.04 -14.76 -6.71
N THR A 169 0.25 -13.74 -7.02
CA THR A 169 -0.91 -13.85 -7.91
C THR A 169 -0.53 -14.42 -9.28
N ALA A 170 0.55 -13.91 -9.88
CA ALA A 170 1.04 -14.40 -11.17
C ALA A 170 1.51 -15.87 -11.11
N VAL A 171 2.20 -16.25 -10.04
CA VAL A 171 2.75 -17.60 -9.85
C VAL A 171 1.67 -18.65 -9.67
N PHE A 172 0.63 -18.32 -8.92
CA PHE A 172 -0.47 -19.25 -8.64
C PHE A 172 -1.59 -19.17 -9.69
N GLY A 173 -1.47 -18.30 -10.69
CA GLY A 173 -2.50 -18.10 -11.72
C GLY A 173 -3.81 -17.55 -11.12
N GLU A 174 -3.69 -16.68 -10.13
CA GLU A 174 -4.82 -16.14 -9.35
C GLU A 174 -5.24 -14.74 -9.82
N PHE A 175 -4.86 -14.33 -11.04
CA PHE A 175 -5.35 -13.08 -11.61
C PHE A 175 -6.89 -13.12 -11.66
N LEU A 176 -7.50 -12.01 -11.27
CA LEU A 176 -8.95 -11.87 -11.33
C LEU A 176 -9.34 -11.51 -12.76
N PRO A 177 -10.36 -12.15 -13.36
CA PRO A 177 -10.93 -11.61 -14.58
C PRO A 177 -11.37 -10.16 -14.32
N LEU A 178 -11.07 -9.24 -15.24
CA LEU A 178 -11.35 -7.81 -15.11
C LEU A 178 -12.85 -7.57 -14.88
N ALA A 179 -13.71 -8.42 -15.44
CA ALA A 179 -15.16 -8.37 -15.22
C ALA A 179 -15.57 -8.73 -13.77
N GLU A 180 -14.75 -9.48 -13.02
CA GLU A 180 -15.02 -9.76 -11.60
C GLU A 180 -14.74 -8.57 -10.70
N ILE A 181 -13.83 -7.66 -11.10
CA ILE A 181 -13.48 -6.45 -10.34
C ILE A 181 -14.70 -5.52 -10.17
N GLU A 182 -15.70 -5.61 -11.05
CA GLU A 182 -17.00 -4.95 -10.89
C GLU A 182 -17.67 -5.24 -9.53
N LYS A 183 -17.31 -6.35 -8.89
CA LYS A 183 -17.84 -6.80 -7.60
C LYS A 183 -16.91 -6.52 -6.42
N VAL A 184 -15.86 -5.71 -6.59
CA VAL A 184 -14.80 -5.49 -5.57
C VAL A 184 -15.35 -5.14 -4.18
N ASN A 185 -16.44 -4.38 -4.10
CA ASN A 185 -17.08 -4.00 -2.83
C ASN A 185 -17.67 -5.19 -2.03
N ARG A 186 -17.75 -6.39 -2.62
CA ARG A 186 -18.22 -7.63 -1.99
C ARG A 186 -17.08 -8.56 -1.59
N PHE A 187 -15.84 -8.20 -1.90
CA PHE A 187 -14.68 -9.02 -1.60
C PHE A 187 -14.26 -8.86 -0.13
N ASN A 188 -13.56 -9.87 0.37
CA ASN A 188 -12.77 -9.72 1.59
C ASN A 188 -11.55 -8.84 1.30
N GLU A 189 -10.84 -8.45 2.36
CA GLU A 189 -9.72 -7.51 2.28
C GLU A 189 -8.60 -7.99 1.34
N ASP A 190 -8.18 -9.26 1.47
CA ASP A 190 -7.10 -9.82 0.64
C ASP A 190 -7.45 -9.83 -0.86
N ARG A 191 -8.65 -10.28 -1.21
CA ARG A 191 -9.09 -10.31 -2.62
C ARG A 191 -9.36 -8.90 -3.15
N ALA A 192 -9.83 -7.98 -2.31
CA ALA A 192 -9.95 -6.58 -2.68
C ALA A 192 -8.57 -5.96 -2.94
N HIS A 193 -7.56 -6.28 -2.14
CA HIS A 193 -6.18 -5.84 -2.36
C HIS A 193 -5.63 -6.33 -3.70
N VAL A 194 -5.84 -7.60 -4.07
CA VAL A 194 -5.49 -8.11 -5.41
C VAL A 194 -6.25 -7.35 -6.51
N ALA A 195 -7.55 -7.12 -6.34
CA ALA A 195 -8.34 -6.38 -7.32
C ALA A 195 -7.84 -4.94 -7.51
N TYR A 196 -7.47 -4.24 -6.45
CA TYR A 196 -6.91 -2.90 -6.50
C TYR A 196 -5.53 -2.87 -7.17
N SER A 197 -4.64 -3.79 -6.79
CA SER A 197 -3.30 -3.89 -7.37
C SER A 197 -3.33 -4.28 -8.86
N GLN A 198 -4.21 -5.21 -9.25
CA GLN A 198 -4.40 -5.57 -10.65
C GLN A 198 -5.03 -4.41 -11.45
N SER A 199 -5.99 -3.69 -10.87
CA SER A 199 -6.58 -2.50 -11.50
C SER A 199 -5.54 -1.41 -11.75
N TYR A 200 -4.68 -1.13 -10.75
CA TYR A 200 -3.55 -0.21 -10.89
C TYR A 200 -2.66 -0.62 -12.06
N LEU A 201 -2.26 -1.90 -12.13
CA LEU A 201 -1.34 -2.36 -13.15
C LEU A 201 -1.97 -2.42 -14.54
N THR A 202 -3.26 -2.69 -14.62
CA THR A 202 -4.03 -2.65 -15.87
C THR A 202 -4.05 -1.23 -16.44
N VAL A 203 -4.36 -0.23 -15.60
CA VAL A 203 -4.32 1.18 -16.01
C VAL A 203 -2.90 1.62 -16.36
N ARG A 204 -1.90 1.22 -15.56
CA ARG A 204 -0.50 1.50 -15.86
C ARG A 204 -0.07 0.93 -17.20
N TYR A 205 -0.38 -0.34 -17.48
CA TYR A 205 -0.16 -0.96 -18.79
C TYR A 205 -0.84 -0.16 -19.90
N PHE A 206 -2.08 0.27 -19.70
CA PHE A 206 -2.80 1.08 -20.68
C PHE A 206 -2.07 2.39 -21.01
N PHE A 207 -1.54 3.10 -20.00
CA PHE A 207 -0.72 4.30 -20.23
C PHE A 207 0.65 3.99 -20.84
N ASP A 208 1.33 2.95 -20.38
CA ASP A 208 2.70 2.62 -20.79
C ASP A 208 2.75 2.10 -22.23
N GLU A 209 1.79 1.27 -22.64
CA GLU A 209 1.74 0.65 -23.97
C GLU A 209 1.06 1.55 -25.00
N TYR A 210 -0.09 2.14 -24.66
CA TYR A 210 -0.93 2.86 -25.62
C TYR A 210 -0.87 4.39 -25.49
N GLY A 211 -0.34 4.89 -24.37
CA GLY A 211 -0.15 6.32 -24.13
C GLY A 211 -1.41 7.08 -23.71
N ILE A 212 -1.18 8.31 -23.24
CA ILE A 212 -2.22 9.23 -22.72
C ILE A 212 -3.35 9.47 -23.74
N ASN A 213 -3.03 9.58 -25.03
CA ASN A 213 -4.03 9.83 -26.07
C ASN A 213 -5.01 8.67 -26.24
N ALA A 214 -4.55 7.42 -26.13
CA ALA A 214 -5.42 6.25 -26.22
C ALA A 214 -6.37 6.18 -25.02
N VAL A 215 -5.87 6.43 -23.81
CA VAL A 215 -6.70 6.48 -22.59
C VAL A 215 -7.78 7.56 -22.70
N ASN A 216 -7.43 8.74 -23.22
CA ASN A 216 -8.42 9.80 -23.43
C ASN A 216 -9.45 9.43 -24.51
N ARG A 217 -9.01 8.79 -25.60
CA ARG A 217 -9.90 8.27 -26.64
C ARG A 217 -10.86 7.22 -26.09
N PHE A 218 -10.41 6.36 -25.18
CA PHE A 218 -11.25 5.38 -24.48
C PHE A 218 -12.37 6.08 -23.71
N LEU A 219 -12.03 7.09 -22.90
CA LEU A 219 -13.01 7.87 -22.14
C LEU A 219 -13.97 8.63 -23.07
N ASP A 220 -13.48 9.21 -24.16
CA ASP A 220 -14.33 9.90 -25.16
C ASP A 220 -15.39 8.97 -25.76
N GLN A 221 -15.03 7.72 -26.06
CA GLN A 221 -16.00 6.75 -26.56
C GLN A 221 -17.04 6.38 -25.50
N ILE A 222 -16.64 6.25 -24.23
CA ILE A 222 -17.58 6.01 -23.12
C ILE A 222 -18.54 7.18 -22.97
N THR A 223 -18.05 8.42 -22.97
CA THR A 223 -18.88 9.62 -22.88
C THR A 223 -19.84 9.75 -24.06
N ALA A 224 -19.44 9.25 -25.24
CA ALA A 224 -20.31 9.14 -26.42
C ALA A 224 -21.32 7.97 -26.37
N GLY A 225 -21.40 7.24 -25.26
CA GLY A 225 -22.35 6.15 -25.04
C GLY A 225 -22.01 4.85 -25.77
N LYS A 226 -20.75 4.64 -26.16
CA LYS A 226 -20.31 3.37 -26.75
C LYS A 226 -20.15 2.30 -25.66
N SER A 227 -20.27 1.03 -26.05
CA SER A 227 -19.92 -0.09 -25.16
C SER A 227 -18.43 -0.10 -24.86
N ILE A 228 -18.05 -0.71 -23.73
CA ILE A 228 -16.64 -0.79 -23.31
C ILE A 228 -15.78 -1.48 -24.38
N ASP A 229 -16.26 -2.56 -25.00
CA ASP A 229 -15.58 -3.19 -26.14
C ASP A 229 -15.28 -2.21 -27.27
N LYS A 230 -16.27 -1.41 -27.69
CA LYS A 230 -16.09 -0.43 -28.78
C LYS A 230 -15.14 0.69 -28.36
N ALA A 231 -15.17 1.07 -27.08
CA ALA A 231 -14.26 2.06 -26.54
C ALA A 231 -12.81 1.54 -26.52
N LEU A 232 -12.58 0.28 -26.11
CA LEU A 232 -11.26 -0.36 -26.15
C LEU A 232 -10.78 -0.53 -27.59
N VAL A 233 -11.60 -1.07 -28.50
CA VAL A 233 -11.21 -1.22 -29.92
C VAL A 233 -10.83 0.13 -30.53
N ALA A 234 -11.54 1.20 -30.17
CA ALA A 234 -11.15 2.54 -30.58
C ALA A 234 -9.81 2.96 -29.95
N ALA A 235 -9.57 2.72 -28.67
CA ALA A 235 -8.35 3.17 -28.00
C ALA A 235 -7.10 2.36 -28.37
N THR A 236 -7.21 1.04 -28.39
CA THR A 236 -6.10 0.08 -28.47
C THR A 236 -6.10 -0.75 -29.75
N GLY A 237 -7.27 -0.93 -30.37
CA GLY A 237 -7.48 -1.89 -31.46
C GLY A 237 -8.02 -3.24 -30.97
N SER A 238 -7.99 -3.49 -29.67
CA SER A 238 -8.36 -4.75 -29.02
C SER A 238 -9.74 -4.64 -28.37
N ASN A 239 -10.56 -5.69 -28.46
CA ASN A 239 -11.79 -5.79 -27.69
C ASN A 239 -11.50 -6.08 -26.21
N TYR A 240 -12.53 -6.18 -25.36
CA TYR A 240 -12.34 -6.36 -23.92
C TYR A 240 -11.55 -7.63 -23.58
N SER A 241 -11.87 -8.76 -24.22
CA SER A 241 -11.19 -10.03 -23.98
C SER A 241 -9.75 -10.00 -24.46
N GLU A 242 -9.50 -9.42 -25.64
CA GLU A 242 -8.14 -9.31 -26.20
C GLU A 242 -7.27 -8.39 -25.33
N PHE A 243 -7.81 -7.27 -24.85
CA PHE A 243 -7.10 -6.37 -23.94
C PHE A 243 -6.82 -7.03 -22.59
N GLU A 244 -7.76 -7.83 -22.07
CA GLU A 244 -7.57 -8.62 -20.86
C GLU A 244 -6.43 -9.63 -21.01
N ASP A 245 -6.40 -10.38 -22.13
CA ASP A 245 -5.32 -11.32 -22.45
C ASP A 245 -3.95 -10.61 -22.55
N GLU A 246 -3.90 -9.46 -23.20
CA GLU A 246 -2.70 -8.61 -23.30
C GLU A 246 -2.17 -8.20 -21.93
N VAL A 247 -3.07 -7.74 -21.05
CA VAL A 247 -2.74 -7.36 -19.68
C VAL A 247 -2.21 -8.57 -18.93
N GLU A 248 -2.89 -9.71 -18.97
CA GLU A 248 -2.45 -10.92 -18.26
C GLU A 248 -1.07 -11.38 -18.72
N ILE A 249 -0.79 -11.37 -20.03
CA ILE A 249 0.53 -11.68 -20.59
C ILE A 249 1.58 -10.69 -20.08
N TYR A 250 1.27 -9.38 -20.08
CA TYR A 250 2.15 -8.34 -19.58
C TYR A 250 2.47 -8.56 -18.09
N LEU A 251 1.45 -8.79 -17.27
CA LEU A 251 1.60 -8.99 -15.82
C LEU A 251 2.40 -10.25 -15.51
N SER A 252 2.10 -11.37 -16.17
CA SER A 252 2.81 -12.63 -16.00
C SER A 252 4.30 -12.54 -16.35
N LYS A 253 4.65 -11.68 -17.33
CA LYS A 253 6.05 -11.45 -17.71
C LYS A 253 6.82 -10.59 -16.70
N HIS A 254 6.16 -9.62 -16.07
CA HIS A 254 6.82 -8.66 -15.17
C HIS A 254 6.80 -9.10 -13.69
N TYR A 255 5.83 -9.92 -13.28
CA TYR A 255 5.63 -10.32 -11.88
C TYR A 255 5.86 -11.83 -11.66
N ASN A 256 6.71 -12.48 -12.44
CA ASN A 256 7.03 -13.89 -12.19
C ASN A 256 8.09 -14.09 -11.08
N ILE A 257 8.24 -15.33 -10.61
CA ILE A 257 9.27 -15.71 -9.63
C ILE A 257 10.67 -15.22 -10.01
N VAL A 258 11.00 -15.20 -11.30
CA VAL A 258 12.32 -14.79 -11.77
C VAL A 258 12.57 -13.32 -11.48
N THR A 259 11.58 -12.43 -11.62
CA THR A 259 11.75 -11.00 -11.30
C THR A 259 11.92 -10.76 -9.78
N LEU A 260 11.23 -11.52 -8.92
CA LEU A 260 11.48 -11.49 -7.46
C LEU A 260 12.91 -11.93 -7.11
N TYR A 261 13.43 -12.97 -7.75
CA TYR A 261 14.81 -13.44 -7.52
C TYR A 261 15.85 -12.45 -8.02
N VAL A 262 15.62 -11.79 -9.16
CA VAL A 262 16.54 -10.79 -9.72
C VAL A 262 16.58 -9.53 -8.86
N ASP A 263 15.44 -9.03 -8.38
CA ASP A 263 15.39 -7.86 -7.48
C ASP A 263 16.06 -8.15 -6.13
N THR A 264 15.96 -9.40 -5.63
CA THR A 264 16.62 -9.82 -4.40
C THR A 264 18.07 -10.30 -4.61
N MET A 265 18.58 -10.34 -5.85
CA MET A 265 19.96 -10.74 -6.14
C MET A 265 20.99 -9.87 -5.40
N TYR A 266 20.71 -8.57 -5.27
CA TYR A 266 21.57 -7.67 -4.49
C TYR A 266 21.55 -7.98 -2.99
N LEU A 267 20.41 -8.42 -2.43
CA LEU A 267 20.35 -8.90 -1.04
C LEU A 267 21.20 -10.16 -0.87
N TRP A 268 21.14 -11.10 -1.83
CA TRP A 268 21.97 -12.30 -1.80
C TRP A 268 23.46 -11.99 -1.94
N LEU A 269 23.84 -11.00 -2.77
CA LEU A 269 25.22 -10.52 -2.87
C LEU A 269 25.70 -9.90 -1.56
N VAL A 270 24.88 -9.05 -0.93
CA VAL A 270 25.22 -8.46 0.38
C VAL A 270 25.34 -9.53 1.45
N LEU A 271 24.42 -10.50 1.49
CA LEU A 271 24.48 -11.62 2.44
C LEU A 271 25.75 -12.47 2.22
N ALA A 272 26.11 -12.76 0.97
CA ALA A 272 27.33 -13.48 0.64
C ALA A 272 28.58 -12.72 1.12
N ILE A 273 28.63 -11.39 0.92
CA ILE A 273 29.72 -10.55 1.42
C ILE A 273 29.78 -10.58 2.95
N VAL A 274 28.64 -10.46 3.64
CA VAL A 274 28.57 -10.53 5.11
C VAL A 274 29.09 -11.88 5.62
N VAL A 275 28.71 -12.98 4.97
CA VAL A 275 29.21 -14.33 5.30
C VAL A 275 30.72 -14.43 5.06
N ILE A 276 31.22 -13.95 3.91
CA ILE A 276 32.66 -13.97 3.59
C ILE A 276 33.44 -13.15 4.62
N VAL A 277 32.99 -11.95 4.96
CA VAL A 277 33.62 -11.09 5.97
C VAL A 277 33.57 -11.77 7.34
N GLY A 278 32.43 -12.33 7.73
CA GLY A 278 32.30 -13.07 8.99
C GLY A 278 33.25 -14.27 9.08
N VAL A 279 33.35 -15.06 8.02
CA VAL A 279 34.31 -16.18 7.92
C VAL A 279 35.75 -15.67 7.96
N PHE A 280 36.07 -14.59 7.26
CA PHE A 280 37.39 -13.99 7.24
C PHE A 280 37.80 -13.45 8.62
N LEU A 281 36.90 -12.74 9.31
CA LEU A 281 37.12 -12.26 10.68
C LEU A 281 37.29 -13.43 11.66
N LYS A 282 36.47 -14.47 11.55
CA LYS A 282 36.60 -15.70 12.35
C LYS A 282 37.93 -16.40 12.08
N TYR A 283 38.34 -16.50 10.81
CA TYR A 283 39.62 -17.07 10.41
C TYR A 283 40.79 -16.27 11.00
N ARG A 284 40.76 -14.93 10.90
CA ARG A 284 41.78 -14.04 11.48
C ARG A 284 41.87 -14.19 13.00
N LYS A 285 40.73 -14.24 13.69
CA LYS A 285 40.68 -14.42 15.16
C LYS A 285 41.20 -15.80 15.57
N ARG A 286 40.82 -16.85 14.85
CA ARG A 286 41.28 -18.23 15.09
C ARG A 286 42.79 -18.38 14.90
N ARG A 287 43.36 -17.68 13.91
CA ARG A 287 44.82 -17.66 13.67
C ARG A 287 45.60 -16.97 14.79
N HIS A 288 44.99 -16.01 15.49
CA HIS A 288 45.59 -15.40 16.68
C HIS A 288 45.65 -16.39 17.86
N TYR A 289 44.56 -17.12 18.13
CA TYR A 289 44.53 -18.14 19.19
C TYR A 289 45.55 -19.26 18.96
N TYR A 290 45.70 -19.78 17.73
CA TYR A 290 46.70 -20.81 17.45
C TYR A 290 48.14 -20.33 17.64
N ARG A 291 48.44 -19.05 17.39
CA ARG A 291 49.78 -18.49 17.66
C ARG A 291 50.08 -18.40 19.15
N GLN A 292 49.07 -18.06 19.95
CA GLN A 292 49.21 -18.06 21.41
C GLN A 292 49.39 -19.48 21.95
N TRP A 293 48.67 -20.47 21.41
CA TRP A 293 48.89 -21.87 21.77
C TRP A 293 50.25 -22.41 21.31
N GLU A 294 50.75 -22.03 20.13
CA GLU A 294 52.12 -22.38 19.70
C GLU A 294 53.20 -21.72 20.59
N GLU A 295 52.94 -20.51 21.12
CA GLU A 295 53.83 -19.85 22.09
C GLU A 295 53.75 -20.50 23.47
N GLU A 296 52.56 -20.88 23.94
CA GLU A 296 52.35 -21.63 25.18
C GLU A 296 52.93 -23.05 25.10
N GLU A 297 52.78 -23.76 23.98
CA GLU A 297 53.41 -25.07 23.75
C GLU A 297 54.93 -24.97 23.73
N LYS A 298 55.51 -23.92 23.13
CA LYS A 298 56.96 -23.67 23.18
C LYS A 298 57.47 -23.34 24.58
N LEU A 299 56.63 -22.73 25.42
CA LEU A 299 56.95 -22.43 26.81
C LEU A 299 56.74 -23.66 27.73
N HIS A 300 55.82 -24.55 27.37
CA HIS A 300 55.56 -25.81 28.08
C HIS A 300 56.44 -26.98 27.61
N SER A 301 57.04 -26.93 26.42
CA SER A 301 57.89 -28.01 25.87
C SER A 301 59.35 -27.96 26.37
N THR A 302 59.65 -27.21 27.43
CA THR A 302 61.00 -27.13 28.03
C THR A 302 61.08 -27.71 29.45
N ASP A 303 60.06 -28.45 29.90
CA ASP A 303 60.10 -29.12 31.20
C ASP A 303 59.60 -30.56 31.04
N PHE A 304 60.40 -31.53 31.49
CA PHE A 304 60.31 -32.99 31.32
C PHE A 304 60.99 -33.61 30.08
N ASP A 305 62.32 -33.66 30.15
CA ASP A 305 63.11 -34.75 29.56
C ASP A 305 62.85 -36.05 30.37
N TYR A 306 61.87 -36.84 29.93
CA TYR A 306 61.86 -38.25 30.30
C TYR A 306 62.78 -38.94 29.29
N GLY A 307 64.03 -39.17 29.71
CA GLY A 307 64.99 -39.98 28.96
C GLY A 307 64.34 -41.27 28.45
N ASP A 308 64.79 -41.71 27.27
CA ASP A 308 64.27 -42.87 26.57
C ASP A 308 64.26 -44.11 27.50
N PRO A 309 63.07 -44.63 27.90
CA PRO A 309 63.00 -45.81 28.76
C PRO A 309 63.54 -47.07 28.05
N ASP A 310 63.65 -47.05 26.72
CA ASP A 310 64.18 -48.15 25.91
C ASP A 310 65.69 -48.02 25.66
N ASN A 311 66.34 -46.93 26.11
CA ASN A 311 67.80 -46.76 26.02
C ASN A 311 68.36 -45.86 27.15
N PRO A 312 68.52 -46.36 28.39
CA PRO A 312 69.12 -45.59 29.47
C PRO A 312 70.61 -45.30 29.21
N GLU A 313 71.00 -44.03 29.26
CA GLU A 313 72.40 -43.60 29.11
C GLU A 313 73.30 -44.32 30.12
N GLN A 314 74.24 -45.11 29.60
CA GLN A 314 75.26 -45.78 30.41
C GLN A 314 76.36 -44.77 30.75
N LEU A 315 76.50 -44.47 32.04
CA LEU A 315 77.57 -43.65 32.61
C LEU A 315 78.87 -44.45 32.66
N ASP A 316 79.87 -43.92 31.96
CA ASP A 316 81.34 -44.01 32.09
C ASP A 316 82.01 -45.36 32.39
N ASP A 317 83.02 -45.70 31.59
CA ASP A 317 84.39 -45.75 32.13
C ASP A 317 85.42 -45.84 30.98
N ASP A 318 86.55 -45.15 31.19
CA ASP A 318 87.85 -45.29 30.50
C ASP A 318 88.17 -44.34 29.33
N GLU A 319 88.46 -43.07 29.65
CA GLU A 319 89.45 -42.27 28.91
C GLU A 319 90.86 -42.90 29.03
N PRO A 320 91.70 -42.84 27.97
CA PRO A 320 92.85 -41.93 28.08
C PRO A 320 93.42 -41.35 26.75
N TRP A 321 93.54 -40.02 26.73
CA TRP A 321 94.71 -39.19 26.36
C TRP A 321 95.41 -39.22 24.97
N ARG A 322 95.56 -37.98 24.44
CA ARG A 322 96.73 -37.36 23.73
C ARG A 322 96.99 -37.77 22.27
N HIS A 323 97.23 -36.83 21.36
CA HIS A 323 98.33 -35.85 21.36
C HIS A 323 98.06 -34.62 20.48
#